data_AF-A0A6M0AVS0-F1
#
_entry.id   AF-A0A6M0AVS0-F1
#
_cell.length_a   1.000
_cell.length_b   1.000
_cell.length_c   1.000
_cell.angle_alpha   90.00
_cell.angle_beta   90.00
_cell.angle_gamma   90.00
#
_symmetry.space_group_name_H-M   'P 1'
#
loop_
_entity.id
_entity.type
_entity.pdbx_description
1 polymer ?
#
loop_
_entity_poly.entity_id
_entity_poly.type
_entity_poly.pdbx_seq_one_letter_code
_entity_poly.pdbx_strand_id
1 'polypeptide(L)'
;FGELLDAFQGPDDVEKILASPKLGPIARNIIKLWYMATWEELPAIWRQKFGATLNDSTFIPSPYAYTEGLLWPAIGINPPAAKAPGYGTWSEAPLIGRRVVVTPEQ
;
A
#
# COMPACT_ATOMS: atom_id res chain seq x y z
N PHE A 1 0.32 -6.63 -21.33
CA PHE A 1 0.21 -5.25 -20.83
C PHE A 1 -0.89 -4.42 -21.50
N GLY A 2 -1.37 -4.74 -22.71
CA GLY A 2 -2.51 -4.00 -23.33
C GLY A 2 -3.81 -4.05 -22.53
N GLU A 3 -4.14 -5.22 -21.96
CA GLU A 3 -5.32 -5.44 -21.09
C GLU A 3 -5.41 -4.47 -19.89
N LEU A 4 -4.27 -3.93 -19.44
CA LEU A 4 -4.24 -2.95 -18.35
C LEU A 4 -4.66 -1.57 -18.85
N LEU A 5 -4.18 -1.12 -20.01
CA LEU A 5 -4.47 0.22 -20.54
C LEU A 5 -5.95 0.38 -20.93
N ASP A 6 -6.57 -0.70 -21.41
CA ASP A 6 -8.01 -0.73 -21.70
C ASP A 6 -8.86 -0.74 -20.43
N ALA A 7 -8.30 -1.23 -19.32
CA ALA A 7 -8.98 -1.34 -18.04
C ALA A 7 -8.87 -0.09 -17.14
N PHE A 8 -8.21 1.00 -17.57
CA PHE A 8 -7.98 2.20 -16.75
C PHE A 8 -8.62 3.46 -17.35
N GLN A 9 -9.93 3.46 -17.60
CA GLN A 9 -10.61 4.57 -18.26
C GLN A 9 -11.65 5.28 -17.37
N GLY A 10 -12.11 4.65 -16.29
CA GLY A 10 -13.17 5.16 -15.44
C GLY A 10 -12.97 4.90 -13.93
N PRO A 11 -13.75 5.58 -13.07
CA PRO A 11 -13.62 5.48 -11.62
C PRO A 11 -13.93 4.09 -11.06
N ASP A 12 -14.81 3.31 -11.70
CA ASP A 12 -15.19 1.96 -11.27
C ASP A 12 -14.12 0.89 -11.56
N ASP A 13 -13.05 1.25 -12.27
CA ASP A 13 -12.06 0.30 -12.75
C ASP A 13 -11.13 -0.22 -11.64
N VAL A 14 -10.92 0.58 -10.59
CA VAL A 14 -10.14 0.15 -9.43
C VAL A 14 -10.80 -1.05 -8.75
N GLU A 15 -12.12 -1.03 -8.59
CA GLU A 15 -12.87 -2.14 -8.00
C GLU A 15 -12.75 -3.41 -8.83
N LYS A 16 -12.85 -3.29 -10.16
CA LYS A 16 -12.68 -4.42 -11.09
C LYS A 16 -11.29 -5.04 -10.98
N ILE A 17 -10.24 -4.22 -10.84
CA ILE A 17 -8.86 -4.69 -10.68
C ILE A 17 -8.69 -5.41 -9.36
N LEU A 18 -9.20 -4.84 -8.26
CA LEU A 18 -9.10 -5.46 -6.94
C LEU A 18 -9.92 -6.76 -6.86
N ALA A 19 -11.03 -6.85 -7.58
CA ALA A 19 -11.85 -8.06 -7.69
C ALA A 19 -11.25 -9.11 -8.65
N SER A 20 -10.39 -8.71 -9.59
CA SER A 20 -9.79 -9.62 -10.56
C SER A 20 -9.00 -10.73 -9.86
N PRO A 21 -9.25 -12.02 -10.17
CA PRO A 21 -8.47 -13.12 -9.64
C PRO A 21 -6.99 -13.06 -10.04
N LYS A 22 -6.68 -12.45 -11.20
CA LYS A 22 -5.33 -12.35 -11.75
C LYS A 22 -4.62 -11.08 -11.26
N LEU A 23 -5.27 -9.92 -11.38
CA LEU A 23 -4.65 -8.63 -11.06
C LEU A 23 -4.82 -8.21 -9.60
N GLY A 24 -5.87 -8.65 -8.93
CA GLY A 24 -6.20 -8.24 -7.57
C GLY A 24 -5.10 -8.56 -6.55
N PRO A 25 -4.55 -9.78 -6.52
CA PRO A 25 -3.42 -10.11 -5.64
C PRO A 25 -2.18 -9.25 -5.90
N ILE A 26 -1.84 -9.01 -7.17
CA ILE A 26 -0.71 -8.14 -7.55
C ILE A 26 -0.97 -6.69 -7.11
N ALA A 27 -2.17 -6.15 -7.39
CA ALA A 27 -2.54 -4.78 -7.03
C ALA A 27 -2.50 -4.57 -5.51
N ARG A 28 -3.05 -5.50 -4.72
CA ARG A 28 -2.94 -5.49 -3.26
C ARG A 28 -1.49 -5.53 -2.79
N ASN A 29 -0.64 -6.30 -3.47
CA ASN A 29 0.77 -6.37 -3.13
C ASN A 29 1.50 -5.06 -3.42
N ILE A 30 1.20 -4.40 -4.53
CA ILE A 30 1.74 -3.06 -4.84
C ILE A 30 1.31 -2.05 -3.78
N ILE A 31 0.05 -2.09 -3.34
CA ILE A 31 -0.43 -1.24 -2.24
C ILE A 31 0.36 -1.51 -0.96
N LYS A 32 0.51 -2.78 -0.56
CA LYS A 32 1.32 -3.16 0.60
C LYS A 32 2.77 -2.71 0.47
N LEU A 33 3.36 -2.84 -0.71
CA LEU A 33 4.73 -2.44 -0.99
C LEU A 33 4.93 -0.94 -0.72
N TRP A 34 4.00 -0.09 -1.19
CA TRP A 34 4.06 1.36 -0.96
C TRP A 34 3.92 1.74 0.51
N TYR A 35 3.08 1.04 1.28
CA TYR A 35 2.85 1.37 2.67
C TYR A 35 3.87 0.74 3.63
N MET A 36 4.16 -0.54 3.44
CA MET A 36 4.90 -1.39 4.37
C MET A 36 6.30 -1.77 3.86
N ALA A 37 6.71 -1.25 2.70
CA ALA A 37 8.05 -1.46 2.16
C ALA A 37 8.44 -2.92 1.88
N THR A 38 7.46 -3.82 1.80
CA THR A 38 7.68 -5.26 1.67
C THR A 38 6.81 -5.82 0.55
N TRP A 39 7.43 -6.55 -0.37
CA TRP A 39 6.72 -7.40 -1.31
C TRP A 39 6.47 -8.73 -0.60
N GLU A 40 5.23 -9.18 -0.55
CA GLU A 40 4.88 -10.50 -0.02
C GLU A 40 4.80 -11.52 -1.16
N GLU A 41 5.25 -12.75 -0.95
CA GLU A 41 5.03 -13.81 -1.93
C GLU A 41 3.54 -13.94 -2.30
N LEU A 42 3.22 -14.08 -3.59
CA LEU A 42 1.82 -14.18 -4.02
C LEU A 42 1.17 -15.48 -3.50
N PRO A 43 -0.16 -15.46 -3.24
CA PRO A 43 -0.87 -16.62 -2.71
C PRO A 43 -0.66 -17.88 -3.54
N ALA A 44 -0.50 -19.03 -2.88
CA ALA A 44 -0.27 -20.31 -3.56
C ALA A 44 -1.34 -20.64 -4.62
N ILE A 45 -2.61 -20.36 -4.32
CA ILE A 45 -3.74 -20.56 -5.26
C ILE A 45 -3.55 -19.71 -6.53
N TRP A 46 -3.04 -18.49 -6.39
CA TRP A 46 -2.76 -17.61 -7.51
C TRP A 46 -1.61 -18.16 -8.36
N ARG A 47 -0.50 -18.55 -7.73
CA ARG A 47 0.68 -19.12 -8.41
C ARG A 47 0.36 -20.42 -9.14
N GLN A 48 -0.45 -21.29 -8.56
CA GLN A 48 -0.90 -22.53 -9.21
C GLN A 48 -1.75 -22.25 -10.46
N LYS A 49 -2.55 -21.17 -10.44
CA LYS A 49 -3.47 -20.83 -11.54
C LYS A 49 -2.83 -20.00 -12.65
N PHE A 50 -1.92 -19.09 -12.31
CA PHE A 50 -1.35 -18.11 -13.25
C PHE A 50 0.17 -18.24 -13.45
N GLY A 51 0.81 -19.18 -12.74
CA GLY A 51 2.25 -19.40 -12.76
C GLY A 51 2.98 -18.58 -11.70
N ALA A 52 4.11 -19.11 -11.21
CA ALA A 52 5.04 -18.34 -10.38
C ALA A 52 6.02 -17.58 -11.30
N THR A 53 6.18 -16.28 -11.07
CA THR A 53 7.30 -15.53 -11.65
C THR A 53 8.60 -15.92 -10.94
N LEU A 54 9.73 -15.90 -11.67
CA LEU A 54 11.04 -16.36 -11.17
C LEU A 54 11.47 -15.73 -9.84
N ASN A 55 10.96 -14.54 -9.51
CA ASN A 55 11.32 -13.73 -8.34
C ASN A 55 10.15 -13.47 -7.38
N ASP A 56 9.05 -14.23 -7.46
CA ASP A 56 7.95 -14.10 -6.51
C ASP A 56 8.33 -14.73 -5.16
N SER A 57 8.90 -13.92 -4.27
CA SER A 57 9.32 -14.29 -2.92
C SER A 57 9.09 -13.09 -1.99
N THR A 58 9.07 -13.27 -0.66
CA THR A 58 8.95 -12.11 0.24
C THR A 58 10.29 -11.36 0.33
N PHE A 59 10.32 -10.07 -0.03
CA PHE A 59 11.54 -9.26 0.01
C PHE A 59 11.28 -7.76 0.22
N ILE A 60 12.31 -7.04 0.62
CA ILE A 60 12.34 -5.57 0.69
C ILE A 60 12.95 -5.05 -0.61
N PRO A 61 12.25 -4.20 -1.40
CA PRO A 61 12.70 -3.79 -2.73
C PRO A 61 13.86 -2.80 -2.69
N SER A 62 14.05 -2.08 -1.59
CA SER A 62 15.09 -1.07 -1.43
C SER A 62 15.40 -0.85 0.05
N PRO A 63 16.66 -0.61 0.44
CA PRO A 63 17.02 -0.29 1.82
C PRO A 63 16.35 1.00 2.33
N TYR A 64 15.94 1.90 1.44
CA TYR A 64 15.22 3.14 1.79
C TYR A 64 13.71 2.95 1.92
N ALA A 65 13.17 1.80 1.50
CA ALA A 65 11.72 1.61 1.43
C ALA A 65 11.07 1.71 2.82
N TYR A 66 11.71 1.17 3.86
CA TYR A 66 11.18 1.25 5.23
C TYR A 66 11.06 2.69 5.72
N THR A 67 12.08 3.54 5.49
CA THR A 67 12.08 4.92 6.02
C THR A 67 11.12 5.85 5.28
N GLU A 68 10.78 5.51 4.04
CA GLU A 68 9.90 6.28 3.16
C GLU A 68 8.52 5.63 2.92
N GLY A 69 8.19 4.58 3.67
CA GLY A 69 6.90 3.89 3.56
C GLY A 69 5.73 4.83 3.88
N LEU A 70 4.64 4.74 3.09
CA LEU A 70 3.47 5.60 3.25
C LEU A 70 2.68 5.34 4.55
N LEU A 71 2.96 4.24 5.26
CA LEU A 71 2.37 3.95 6.55
C LEU A 71 2.61 5.10 7.55
N TRP A 72 3.85 5.56 7.68
CA TRP A 72 4.25 6.54 8.70
C TRP A 72 3.44 7.85 8.64
N PRO A 73 3.38 8.56 7.49
CA PRO A 73 2.55 9.75 7.39
C PRO A 73 1.05 9.44 7.52
N ALA A 74 0.57 8.27 7.09
CA ALA A 74 -0.83 7.89 7.20
C ALA A 74 -1.31 7.75 8.65
N ILE A 75 -0.42 7.32 9.56
CA ILE A 75 -0.70 7.23 11.00
C ILE A 75 -0.07 8.38 11.82
N GLY A 76 0.51 9.38 11.15
CA GLY A 76 1.01 10.60 11.79
C GLY A 76 2.23 10.40 12.68
N ILE A 77 3.05 9.37 12.44
CA ILE A 77 4.29 9.13 13.18
C ILE A 77 5.49 9.03 12.23
N ASN A 78 6.69 9.06 12.79
CA ASN A 78 7.92 8.78 12.05
C ASN A 78 8.29 7.29 12.10
N PRO A 79 9.04 6.77 11.11
CA PRO A 79 9.57 5.41 11.14
C PRO A 79 10.44 5.18 12.39
N PRO A 80 10.11 4.17 13.22
CA PRO A 80 10.94 3.77 14.35
C PRO A 80 12.37 3.45 13.92
N ALA A 81 13.35 3.78 14.78
CA ALA A 81 14.78 3.54 14.58
C ALA A 81 15.43 4.20 13.34
N ALA A 82 14.69 5.04 12.58
CA ALA A 82 15.22 5.72 11.40
C ALA A 82 15.05 7.24 11.42
N LYS A 83 13.92 7.73 11.94
CA LYS A 83 13.64 9.17 12.05
C LYS A 83 13.09 9.47 13.45
N ALA A 84 13.98 9.53 14.43
CA ALA A 84 13.59 9.75 15.82
C ALA A 84 12.79 11.07 15.94
N PRO A 85 11.67 11.08 16.67
CA PRO A 85 10.99 12.32 17.01
C PRO A 85 11.83 13.17 17.97
N GLY A 86 11.50 14.45 18.09
CA GLY A 86 12.15 15.36 19.02
C GLY A 86 11.87 15.03 20.50
N TYR A 87 12.64 15.62 21.41
CA TYR A 87 12.35 15.55 22.84
C TYR A 87 10.95 16.11 23.12
N GLY A 88 10.19 15.43 23.98
CA GLY A 88 8.83 15.84 24.36
C GLY A 88 7.74 15.52 23.33
N THR A 89 8.02 14.82 22.23
CA THR A 89 6.98 14.42 21.26
C THR A 89 5.85 13.61 21.88
N TRP A 90 6.12 12.88 22.96
CA TRP A 90 5.13 12.08 23.69
C TRP A 90 4.64 12.74 24.98
N SER A 91 4.95 14.03 25.19
CA SER A 91 4.52 14.76 26.39
C SER A 91 3.03 15.10 26.36
N GLU A 92 2.44 15.23 25.17
CA GLU A 92 1.03 15.54 24.96
C GLU A 92 0.26 14.31 24.45
N ALA A 93 -1.02 14.20 24.82
CA ALA A 93 -1.88 13.13 24.33
C ALA A 93 -2.18 13.31 22.82
N PRO A 94 -2.29 12.22 22.03
CA PRO A 94 -2.61 12.31 20.61
C PRO A 94 -4.03 12.84 20.39
N LEU A 95 -4.17 13.77 19.43
CA LEU A 95 -5.47 14.30 19.04
C LEU A 95 -6.13 13.38 18.00
N ILE A 96 -7.30 12.82 18.33
CA ILE A 96 -8.13 12.11 17.34
C ILE A 96 -8.94 13.16 16.58
N GLY A 97 -8.35 13.72 15.53
CA GLY A 97 -9.05 14.66 14.65
C GLY A 97 -10.12 13.94 13.82
N ARG A 98 -11.40 14.20 14.09
CA ARG A 98 -12.47 13.81 13.17
C ARG A 98 -12.34 14.67 11.91
N ARG A 99 -11.87 14.08 10.81
CA ARG A 99 -11.88 14.76 9.51
C ARG A 99 -13.34 14.95 9.10
N VAL A 100 -13.85 16.18 9.23
CA VAL A 100 -15.16 16.55 8.67
C VAL A 100 -14.97 16.62 7.16
N VAL A 101 -15.52 15.66 6.44
CA VAL A 101 -15.63 15.74 4.99
C VAL A 101 -16.66 16.82 4.71
N VAL A 102 -16.21 18.01 4.29
CA VAL A 102 -17.11 19.06 3.82
C VAL A 102 -17.63 18.61 2.47
N THR A 103 -18.87 18.12 2.43
CA THR A 103 -19.58 17.90 1.17
C THR A 103 -19.94 19.29 0.61
N PRO A 104 -19.63 19.61 -0.66
CA PRO A 104 -20.15 20.82 -1.27
C PRO A 104 -21.69 20.76 -1.25
N GLU A 105 -22.34 21.82 -0.77
CA GLU A 105 -23.79 21.98 -0.90
C GLU A 105 -24.20 21.85 -2.36
N GLN A 106 -25.29 21.11 -2.60
CA GLN A 106 -25.98 21.03 -3.89
C GLN A 106 -26.75 22.32 -4.16
#